data_AF-A0AAD6J2Z9-F1
#
_entry.id   AF-A0AAD6J2Z9-F1
#
_cell.length_a   1.000
_cell.length_b   1.000
_cell.length_c   1.000
_cell.angle_alpha   90.00
_cell.angle_beta   90.00
_cell.angle_gamma   90.00
#
_symmetry.space_group_name_H-M   'P 1'
#
loop_
_entity.id
_entity.type
_entity.pdbx_description
1 polymer ?
#
loop_
_entity_poly.entity_id
_entity_poly.type
_entity_poly.pdbx_seq_one_letter_code
_entity_poly.pdbx_strand_id
1 'polypeptide(L)'
;MQLSSLTAAAPLLLRIVSHNIRYATTAPFRGEELWPVRLPHLTSQLHHLTASSPTIPTVLHLQEVLHSQLVDVLSSLNADLPPSSHWSSIGVHRNDGKLAGEASPILYQPSILTPLTNETTWLSPTPTVPSKGWDASSIRIVTHGIFRHTPTNTTLAFLSTHLDDQGSVARLHAAEMLISIIAEYRAQGLHVVLAGDFNSEPTQEAYRRMAASDSGVVDVRSRVTGGRVYGENNTYTGFGHDKDPESVIDFIFVDDEAPANATAKGDGRKWKVNGYAVMPNKFADVGVFISDHRAVVADLELS
;
A
#
# COMPACT_ATOMS: atom_id res chain seq x y z
N MET A 1 8.31 14.69 46.18
CA MET A 1 8.35 13.75 45.04
C MET A 1 7.27 14.15 44.07
N GLN A 2 7.63 14.83 42.99
CA GLN A 2 6.69 15.18 41.92
C GLN A 2 6.53 13.92 41.06
N LEU A 3 5.37 13.28 41.16
CA LEU A 3 4.98 12.23 40.21
C LEU A 3 4.87 12.90 38.85
N SER A 4 5.85 12.69 37.98
CA SER A 4 5.73 13.03 36.56
C SER A 4 4.59 12.19 36.01
N SER A 5 3.44 12.81 35.75
CA SER A 5 2.42 12.18 34.95
C SER A 5 3.03 11.94 33.57
N LEU A 6 3.28 10.67 33.22
CA LEU A 6 3.52 10.29 31.83
C LEU A 6 2.25 10.69 31.06
N THR A 7 2.28 11.85 30.41
CA THR A 7 1.26 12.24 29.45
C THR A 7 1.30 11.20 28.34
N ALA A 8 0.21 10.46 28.15
CA ALA A 8 0.08 9.51 27.05
C ALA A 8 0.38 10.24 25.73
N ALA A 9 1.20 9.63 24.87
CA ALA A 9 1.50 10.21 23.58
C ALA A 9 0.20 10.45 22.80
N ALA A 10 0.09 11.60 22.13
CA ALA A 10 -1.09 11.91 21.33
C ALA A 10 -1.28 10.85 20.23
N PRO A 11 -2.52 10.44 19.93
CA PRO A 11 -2.81 9.49 18.85
C PRO A 11 -2.24 9.98 17.52
N LEU A 12 -1.63 9.08 16.76
CA LEU A 12 -1.18 9.35 15.40
C LEU A 12 -2.23 8.88 14.41
N LEU A 13 -2.86 9.82 13.70
CA LEU A 13 -3.78 9.54 12.61
C LEU A 13 -3.01 9.40 11.30
N LEU A 14 -3.35 8.39 10.50
CA LEU A 14 -2.79 8.14 9.18
C LEU A 14 -3.92 7.83 8.20
N ARG A 15 -3.78 8.27 6.95
CA ARG A 15 -4.57 7.74 5.83
C ARG A 15 -3.67 6.90 4.93
N ILE A 16 -4.11 5.68 4.66
CA ILE A 16 -3.42 4.74 3.77
C ILE A 16 -4.28 4.56 2.54
N VAL A 17 -3.67 4.68 1.36
CA VAL A 17 -4.30 4.38 0.07
C VAL A 17 -3.48 3.30 -0.62
N SER A 18 -4.10 2.18 -0.97
CA SER A 18 -3.56 1.18 -1.89
C SER A 18 -4.24 1.33 -3.24
N HIS A 19 -3.49 1.44 -4.32
CA HIS A 19 -4.08 1.53 -5.65
C HIS A 19 -3.16 0.95 -6.73
N ASN A 20 -3.55 -0.19 -7.31
CA ASN A 20 -3.01 -0.62 -8.58
C ASN A 20 -3.54 0.33 -9.67
N ILE A 21 -2.65 1.07 -10.31
CA ILE A 21 -3.02 2.14 -11.24
C ILE A 21 -3.08 1.68 -12.70
N ARG A 22 -2.89 0.38 -12.94
CA ARG A 22 -2.73 -0.26 -14.25
C ARG A 22 -1.57 0.31 -15.06
N TYR A 23 -0.64 -0.54 -15.48
CA TYR A 23 0.50 -0.08 -16.29
C TYR A 23 0.04 0.62 -17.59
N ALA A 24 0.87 1.50 -18.13
CA ALA A 24 0.57 2.22 -19.38
C ALA A 24 0.69 1.28 -20.59
N THR A 25 -0.36 0.51 -20.88
CA THR A 25 -0.43 -0.35 -22.06
C THR A 25 -0.37 0.44 -23.37
N THR A 26 0.18 -0.19 -24.42
CA THR A 26 0.15 0.31 -25.80
C THR A 26 -0.89 -0.43 -26.66
N ALA A 27 -1.49 -1.48 -26.13
CA ALA A 27 -2.50 -2.31 -26.80
C ALA A 27 -3.70 -2.50 -25.86
N PRO A 28 -4.53 -1.46 -25.67
CA PRO A 28 -5.68 -1.55 -24.80
C PRO A 28 -6.71 -2.54 -25.36
N PHE A 29 -7.47 -3.15 -24.45
CA PHE A 29 -8.67 -3.88 -24.81
C PHE A 29 -9.93 -3.06 -24.54
N ARG A 30 -11.10 -3.63 -24.82
CA ARG A 30 -12.38 -2.95 -24.65
C ARG A 30 -12.54 -2.44 -23.21
N GLY A 31 -12.78 -1.14 -23.05
CA GLY A 31 -12.98 -0.49 -21.75
C GLY A 31 -11.69 0.03 -21.09
N GLU A 32 -10.53 -0.49 -21.50
CA GLU A 32 -9.24 0.03 -21.10
C GLU A 32 -8.89 1.23 -21.96
N GLU A 33 -8.70 2.39 -21.34
CA GLU A 33 -8.20 3.58 -22.01
C GLU A 33 -6.68 3.71 -21.87
N LEU A 34 -6.04 4.36 -22.84
CA LEU A 34 -4.61 4.65 -22.78
C LEU A 34 -4.27 5.56 -21.60
N TRP A 35 -3.06 5.43 -21.08
CA TRP A 35 -2.59 6.20 -19.93
C TRP A 35 -2.85 7.72 -20.01
N PRO A 36 -2.62 8.43 -21.15
CA PRO A 36 -2.91 9.86 -21.22
C PRO A 36 -4.38 10.24 -21.02
N VAL A 37 -5.32 9.32 -21.27
CA VAL A 37 -6.76 9.51 -21.03
C VAL A 37 -7.10 9.22 -19.57
N ARG A 38 -6.47 8.19 -18.98
CA ARG A 38 -6.69 7.80 -17.58
C ARG A 38 -6.04 8.77 -16.58
N LEU A 39 -4.85 9.27 -16.89
CA LEU A 39 -4.00 10.06 -15.99
C LEU A 39 -4.73 11.25 -15.33
N PRO A 40 -5.41 12.17 -16.04
CA PRO A 40 -6.06 13.32 -15.41
C PRO A 40 -7.15 12.93 -14.40
N HIS A 41 -7.86 11.85 -14.68
CA HIS A 41 -8.93 11.33 -13.84
C HIS A 41 -8.35 10.59 -12.62
N LEU A 42 -7.31 9.77 -12.83
CA LEU A 42 -6.59 9.11 -11.75
C LEU A 42 -6.03 10.13 -10.76
N THR A 43 -5.33 11.16 -11.25
CA THR A 43 -4.72 12.16 -10.37
C THR A 43 -5.76 13.05 -9.71
N SER A 44 -6.89 13.33 -10.37
CA SER A 44 -8.03 14.00 -9.72
C SER A 44 -8.58 13.20 -8.53
N GLN A 45 -8.70 11.87 -8.65
CA GLN A 45 -9.09 11.02 -7.53
C GLN A 45 -8.03 11.04 -6.41
N LEU A 46 -6.74 10.91 -6.76
CA LEU A 46 -5.66 10.98 -5.76
C LEU A 46 -5.67 12.32 -5.01
N HIS A 47 -5.81 13.44 -5.73
CA HIS A 47 -5.95 14.77 -5.14
C HIS A 47 -7.12 14.84 -4.17
N HIS A 48 -8.29 14.31 -4.54
CA HIS A 48 -9.45 14.24 -3.66
C HIS A 48 -9.18 13.44 -2.38
N LEU A 49 -8.53 12.27 -2.51
CA LEU A 49 -8.20 11.41 -1.38
C LEU A 49 -7.19 12.04 -0.41
N THR A 50 -6.31 12.89 -0.92
CA THR A 50 -5.22 13.51 -0.15
C THR A 50 -5.52 14.93 0.35
N ALA A 51 -6.58 15.59 -0.13
CA ALA A 51 -6.88 16.98 0.20
C ALA A 51 -7.39 17.20 1.64
N SER A 52 -7.82 16.16 2.34
CA SER A 52 -8.74 16.29 3.49
C SER A 52 -8.11 16.82 4.78
N SER A 53 -6.78 16.76 4.97
CA SER A 53 -6.13 17.34 6.15
C SER A 53 -4.62 17.49 5.96
N PRO A 54 -4.07 18.72 6.01
CA PRO A 54 -2.62 18.92 5.89
C PRO A 54 -1.82 18.39 7.09
N THR A 55 -2.49 17.98 8.18
CA THR A 55 -1.84 17.45 9.38
C THR A 55 -1.95 15.93 9.51
N ILE A 56 -2.86 15.29 8.75
CA ILE A 56 -2.97 13.83 8.73
C ILE A 56 -2.12 13.35 7.54
N PRO A 57 -0.98 12.70 7.77
CA PRO A 57 -0.19 12.13 6.68
C PRO A 57 -1.03 11.13 5.87
N THR A 58 -1.04 11.32 4.55
CA THR A 58 -1.53 10.32 3.61
C THR A 58 -0.34 9.61 2.96
N VAL A 59 -0.38 8.27 2.94
CA VAL A 59 0.65 7.43 2.30
C VAL A 59 -0.01 6.64 1.16
N LEU A 60 0.48 6.86 -0.06
CA LEU A 60 -0.03 6.16 -1.24
C LEU A 60 0.90 4.99 -1.56
N HIS A 61 0.33 3.80 -1.64
CA HIS A 61 0.98 2.55 -2.06
C HIS A 61 0.44 2.23 -3.44
N LEU A 62 1.25 2.44 -4.48
CA LEU A 62 0.83 2.23 -5.86
C LEU A 62 1.44 0.94 -6.42
N GLN A 63 0.76 0.32 -7.38
CA GLN A 63 1.22 -0.89 -8.08
C GLN A 63 1.12 -0.71 -9.60
N GLU A 64 1.87 -1.53 -10.34
CA GLU A 64 2.01 -1.48 -11.81
C GLU A 64 2.59 -0.18 -12.37
N VAL A 65 3.33 0.57 -11.55
CA VAL A 65 3.79 1.90 -11.93
C VAL A 65 5.03 1.80 -12.81
N LEU A 66 4.92 2.13 -14.10
CA LEU A 66 6.09 2.35 -14.94
C LEU A 66 6.78 3.66 -14.58
N HIS A 67 8.07 3.80 -14.91
CA HIS A 67 8.83 5.00 -14.56
C HIS A 67 8.19 6.30 -15.08
N SER A 68 7.69 6.30 -16.32
CA SER A 68 6.97 7.45 -16.88
C SER A 68 5.68 7.77 -16.10
N GLN A 69 4.92 6.76 -15.69
CA GLN A 69 3.71 6.96 -14.89
C GLN A 69 4.03 7.53 -13.52
N LEU A 70 5.13 7.11 -12.89
CA LEU A 70 5.59 7.69 -11.61
C LEU A 70 5.91 9.19 -11.77
N VAL A 71 6.62 9.55 -12.85
CA VAL A 71 6.93 10.95 -13.16
C VAL A 71 5.64 11.74 -13.38
N ASP A 72 4.71 11.24 -14.20
CA ASP A 72 3.44 11.91 -14.49
C ASP A 72 2.58 12.13 -13.23
N VAL A 73 2.48 11.10 -12.37
CA VAL A 73 1.71 11.18 -11.11
C VAL A 73 2.33 12.20 -10.17
N LEU A 74 3.66 12.16 -9.96
CA LEU A 74 4.34 13.13 -9.09
C LEU A 74 4.23 14.56 -9.65
N SER A 75 4.40 14.74 -10.96
CA SER A 75 4.22 16.04 -11.60
C SER A 75 2.79 16.57 -11.41
N SER A 76 1.77 15.73 -11.59
CA SER A 76 0.37 16.15 -11.41
C SER A 76 0.01 16.42 -9.95
N LEU A 77 0.51 15.62 -9.00
CA LEU A 77 0.29 15.84 -7.57
C LEU A 77 0.98 17.12 -7.07
N ASN A 78 2.13 17.48 -7.66
CA ASN A 78 2.94 18.62 -7.25
C ASN A 78 2.66 19.91 -8.02
N ALA A 79 1.86 19.86 -9.09
CA ALA A 79 1.65 20.98 -10.01
C ALA A 79 1.23 22.28 -9.31
N ASP A 80 0.31 22.17 -8.34
CA ASP A 80 -0.28 23.31 -7.62
C ASP A 80 0.20 23.42 -6.17
N LEU A 81 1.21 22.64 -5.78
CA LEU A 81 1.74 22.61 -4.41
C LEU A 81 3.02 23.45 -4.29
N PRO A 82 3.21 24.18 -3.18
CA PRO A 82 4.49 24.80 -2.88
C PRO A 82 5.57 23.71 -2.68
N PRO A 83 6.86 23.98 -2.97
CA PRO A 83 7.94 22.99 -2.82
C PRO A 83 8.01 22.30 -1.45
N SER A 84 7.62 23.00 -0.37
CA SER A 84 7.56 22.46 0.99
C SER A 84 6.49 21.39 1.21
N SER A 85 5.56 21.24 0.28
CA SER A 85 4.43 20.30 0.34
C SER A 85 4.46 19.30 -0.82
N HIS A 86 5.55 19.29 -1.60
CA HIS A 86 5.71 18.34 -2.70
C HIS A 86 5.73 16.90 -2.19
N TRP A 87 5.03 16.05 -2.92
CA TRP A 87 5.11 14.60 -2.83
C TRP A 87 6.46 14.11 -3.35
N SER A 88 6.95 13.07 -2.70
CA SER A 88 8.12 12.29 -3.12
C SER A 88 7.76 10.80 -3.04
N SER A 89 8.68 9.94 -3.48
CA SER A 89 8.50 8.49 -3.48
C SER A 89 9.77 7.73 -3.11
N ILE A 90 9.60 6.56 -2.51
CA ILE A 90 10.65 5.52 -2.44
C ILE A 90 10.28 4.31 -3.29
N GLY A 91 11.24 3.41 -3.51
CA GLY A 91 11.10 2.21 -4.34
C GLY A 91 11.87 2.29 -5.66
N VAL A 92 12.15 1.11 -6.21
CA VAL A 92 12.80 0.92 -7.52
C VAL A 92 11.94 0.01 -8.40
N HIS A 93 12.26 -0.06 -9.69
CA HIS A 93 11.51 -0.89 -10.63
C HIS A 93 12.05 -2.32 -10.67
N ARG A 94 11.13 -3.27 -10.86
CA ARG A 94 11.35 -4.69 -10.56
C ARG A 94 12.34 -5.40 -11.49
N ASN A 95 12.56 -4.92 -12.72
CA ASN A 95 13.38 -5.69 -13.67
C ASN A 95 14.89 -5.47 -13.48
N ASP A 96 15.31 -4.30 -13.00
CA ASP A 96 16.74 -3.94 -12.92
C ASP A 96 17.15 -3.29 -11.60
N GLY A 97 16.21 -3.06 -10.68
CA GLY A 97 16.47 -2.32 -9.45
C GLY A 97 16.72 -0.83 -9.67
N LYS A 98 16.31 -0.30 -10.82
CA LYS A 98 16.45 1.10 -11.21
C LYS A 98 15.12 1.58 -11.79
N LEU A 99 15.00 1.64 -13.12
CA LEU A 99 13.89 2.28 -13.85
C LEU A 99 13.14 1.32 -14.78
N ALA A 100 13.60 0.07 -14.94
CA ALA A 100 13.00 -0.88 -15.87
C ALA A 100 11.95 -1.77 -15.21
N GLY A 101 10.82 -1.95 -15.90
CA GLY A 101 9.67 -2.72 -15.43
C GLY A 101 8.70 -1.87 -14.62
N GLU A 102 7.80 -2.52 -13.91
CA GLU A 102 6.87 -1.88 -12.97
C GLU A 102 7.53 -1.72 -11.59
N ALA A 103 7.10 -0.72 -10.84
CA ALA A 103 7.43 -0.51 -9.44
C ALA A 103 6.19 -0.68 -8.55
N SER A 104 6.44 -0.83 -7.25
CA SER A 104 5.43 -0.73 -6.18
C SER A 104 5.76 0.45 -5.27
N PRO A 105 5.76 1.71 -5.75
CA PRO A 105 6.31 2.81 -4.99
C PRO A 105 5.43 3.19 -3.79
N ILE A 106 6.07 3.80 -2.79
CA ILE A 106 5.40 4.43 -1.65
C ILE A 106 5.58 5.94 -1.79
N LEU A 107 4.48 6.67 -1.98
CA LEU A 107 4.46 8.12 -2.09
C LEU A 107 4.03 8.77 -0.78
N TYR A 108 4.67 9.88 -0.45
CA TYR A 108 4.51 10.59 0.82
C TYR A 108 4.91 12.06 0.67
N GLN A 109 4.53 12.91 1.63
CA GLN A 109 4.99 14.30 1.73
C GLN A 109 6.15 14.41 2.74
N PRO A 110 7.39 14.76 2.31
CA PRO A 110 8.56 14.80 3.17
C PRO A 110 8.47 15.74 4.37
N SER A 111 7.65 16.80 4.28
CA SER A 111 7.41 17.74 5.38
C SER A 111 6.65 17.12 6.55
N ILE A 112 5.91 16.03 6.32
CA ILE A 112 5.14 15.31 7.35
C ILE A 112 5.80 13.97 7.68
N LEU A 113 6.28 13.25 6.68
CA LEU A 113 6.93 11.94 6.81
C LEU A 113 8.35 11.98 6.23
N THR A 114 9.36 11.87 7.08
CA THR A 114 10.76 11.77 6.65
C THR A 114 11.15 10.30 6.48
N PRO A 115 11.54 9.82 5.29
CA PRO A 115 12.08 8.47 5.14
C PRO A 115 13.44 8.38 5.83
N LEU A 116 13.65 7.31 6.56
CA LEU A 116 14.93 6.94 7.18
C LEU A 116 15.63 5.82 6.40
N THR A 117 14.86 4.97 5.74
CA THR A 117 15.35 3.93 4.83
C THR A 117 14.54 3.90 3.54
N ASN A 118 15.12 3.33 2.48
CA ASN A 118 14.49 3.08 1.19
C ASN A 118 15.03 1.74 0.68
N GLU A 119 14.24 0.69 0.87
CA GLU A 119 14.63 -0.68 0.59
C GLU A 119 13.66 -1.29 -0.43
N THR A 120 14.16 -2.25 -1.19
CA THR A 120 13.35 -3.07 -2.08
C THR A 120 13.88 -4.48 -2.04
N THR A 121 12.96 -5.42 -1.80
CA THR A 121 13.24 -6.85 -1.73
C THR A 121 12.55 -7.54 -2.89
N TRP A 122 13.29 -8.34 -3.66
CA TRP A 122 12.71 -9.22 -4.66
C TRP A 122 12.07 -10.43 -3.99
N LEU A 123 10.84 -10.74 -4.38
CA LEU A 123 10.05 -11.82 -3.79
C LEU A 123 10.44 -13.15 -4.44
N SER A 124 11.64 -13.61 -4.09
CA SER A 124 12.28 -14.79 -4.66
C SER A 124 13.30 -15.41 -3.68
N PRO A 125 13.87 -16.59 -4.00
CA PRO A 125 15.00 -17.15 -3.26
C PRO A 125 16.28 -16.28 -3.26
N THR A 126 16.36 -15.25 -4.11
CA THR A 126 17.50 -14.32 -4.19
C THR A 126 17.04 -12.88 -3.98
N PRO A 127 16.65 -12.52 -2.74
CA PRO A 127 15.88 -11.29 -2.46
C PRO A 127 16.61 -9.98 -2.71
N THR A 128 17.93 -10.01 -2.87
CA THR A 128 18.78 -8.83 -3.05
C THR A 128 19.06 -8.49 -4.51
N VAL A 129 18.58 -9.29 -5.47
CA VAL A 129 18.82 -9.10 -6.90
C VAL A 129 17.57 -9.38 -7.74
N PRO A 130 17.40 -8.70 -8.90
CA PRO A 130 16.29 -8.95 -9.81
C PRO A 130 16.17 -10.41 -10.23
N SER A 131 15.06 -11.04 -9.85
CA SER A 131 14.86 -12.48 -10.05
C SER A 131 13.38 -12.88 -9.89
N LYS A 132 12.94 -13.90 -10.65
CA LYS A 132 11.62 -14.52 -10.44
C LYS A 132 11.68 -15.50 -9.28
N GLY A 133 10.64 -15.54 -8.47
CA GLY A 133 10.48 -16.53 -7.40
C GLY A 133 9.66 -17.73 -7.85
N TRP A 134 10.12 -18.95 -7.57
CA TRP A 134 9.36 -20.20 -7.74
C TRP A 134 8.64 -20.31 -9.11
N ASP A 135 7.31 -20.39 -9.10
CA ASP A 135 6.44 -20.50 -10.27
C ASP A 135 5.91 -19.15 -10.79
N ALA A 136 6.48 -18.02 -10.34
CA ALA A 136 6.06 -16.69 -10.75
C ALA A 136 6.20 -16.48 -12.27
N SER A 137 5.19 -15.86 -12.87
CA SER A 137 5.24 -15.40 -14.26
C SER A 137 6.18 -14.21 -14.43
N SER A 138 6.30 -13.38 -13.39
CA SER A 138 6.98 -12.09 -13.42
C SER A 138 7.95 -11.91 -12.26
N ILE A 139 8.89 -10.99 -12.42
CA ILE A 139 9.73 -10.56 -11.29
C ILE A 139 8.84 -9.71 -10.37
N ARG A 140 8.76 -10.04 -9.07
CA ARG A 140 7.92 -9.33 -8.11
C ARG A 140 8.77 -8.76 -6.97
N ILE A 141 8.30 -7.66 -6.38
CA ILE A 141 9.02 -6.91 -5.34
C ILE A 141 8.10 -6.50 -4.20
N VAL A 142 8.70 -6.19 -3.07
CA VAL A 142 8.14 -5.32 -2.04
C VAL A 142 9.07 -4.13 -1.86
N THR A 143 8.54 -2.91 -1.97
CA THR A 143 9.23 -1.69 -1.56
C THR A 143 8.88 -1.43 -0.09
N HIS A 144 9.88 -1.10 0.71
CA HIS A 144 9.65 -0.85 2.13
C HIS A 144 10.63 0.16 2.71
N GLY A 145 10.20 0.84 3.78
CA GLY A 145 11.02 1.84 4.44
C GLY A 145 10.51 2.22 5.82
N ILE A 146 11.43 2.66 6.66
CA ILE A 146 11.13 3.25 7.96
C ILE A 146 10.94 4.74 7.74
N PHE A 147 9.87 5.31 8.29
CA PHE A 147 9.54 6.72 8.21
C PHE A 147 9.40 7.30 9.60
N ARG A 148 9.87 8.53 9.78
CA ARG A 148 9.62 9.35 10.97
C ARG A 148 8.52 10.36 10.67
N HIS A 149 7.43 10.28 11.43
CA HIS A 149 6.41 11.31 11.46
C HIS A 149 6.97 12.56 12.17
N THR A 150 7.21 13.63 11.41
CA THR A 150 7.91 14.83 11.88
C THR A 150 7.24 15.48 13.09
N PRO A 151 5.90 15.67 13.13
CA PRO A 151 5.25 16.31 14.28
C PRO A 151 5.39 15.56 15.61
N THR A 152 5.38 14.22 15.60
CA THR A 152 5.39 13.41 16.84
C THR A 152 6.70 12.67 17.09
N ASN A 153 7.64 12.68 16.14
CA ASN A 153 8.83 11.82 16.10
C ASN A 153 8.55 10.30 16.17
N THR A 154 7.30 9.88 15.99
CA THR A 154 6.94 8.46 15.87
C THR A 154 7.58 7.86 14.63
N THR A 155 8.23 6.71 14.76
CA THR A 155 8.75 5.92 13.64
C THR A 155 7.82 4.76 13.31
N LEU A 156 7.57 4.53 12.02
CA LEU A 156 6.70 3.50 11.45
C LEU A 156 7.39 2.86 10.24
N ALA A 157 7.04 1.64 9.90
CA ALA A 157 7.42 1.04 8.62
C ALA A 157 6.22 0.98 7.66
N PHE A 158 6.46 1.31 6.40
CA PHE A 158 5.48 1.16 5.31
C PHE A 158 6.03 0.18 4.27
N LEU A 159 5.19 -0.73 3.80
CA LEU A 159 5.49 -1.73 2.78
C LEU A 159 4.45 -1.65 1.65
N SER A 160 4.90 -1.63 0.39
CA SER A 160 4.06 -1.69 -0.82
C SER A 160 4.46 -2.88 -1.68
N THR A 161 3.50 -3.69 -2.11
CA THR A 161 3.80 -4.87 -2.93
C THR A 161 2.76 -5.11 -4.03
N HIS A 162 3.16 -5.91 -5.03
CA HIS A 162 2.30 -6.48 -6.05
C HIS A 162 2.74 -7.94 -6.24
N LEU A 163 1.94 -8.89 -5.77
CA LEU A 163 2.25 -10.32 -5.85
C LEU A 163 2.00 -10.90 -7.25
N ASP A 164 2.48 -12.11 -7.51
CA ASP A 164 2.33 -12.74 -8.82
C ASP A 164 0.88 -13.14 -9.13
N ASP A 165 0.45 -12.88 -10.35
CA ASP A 165 -0.89 -13.18 -10.85
C ASP A 165 -1.05 -14.66 -11.23
N GLN A 166 0.02 -15.33 -11.66
CA GLN A 166 -0.04 -16.72 -12.14
C GLN A 166 0.48 -17.74 -11.11
N GLY A 167 1.59 -17.43 -10.45
CA GLY A 167 2.33 -18.35 -9.59
C GLY A 167 1.74 -18.45 -8.18
N SER A 168 0.97 -19.51 -7.92
CA SER A 168 0.35 -19.75 -6.61
C SER A 168 1.40 -20.06 -5.53
N VAL A 169 2.44 -20.83 -5.88
CA VAL A 169 3.54 -21.14 -4.93
C VAL A 169 4.33 -19.87 -4.63
N ALA A 170 4.59 -19.04 -5.64
CA ALA A 170 5.26 -17.77 -5.48
C ALA A 170 4.47 -16.79 -4.61
N ARG A 171 3.15 -16.71 -4.77
CA ARG A 171 2.27 -15.90 -3.91
C ARG A 171 2.34 -16.33 -2.45
N LEU A 172 2.25 -17.63 -2.18
CA LEU A 172 2.34 -18.15 -0.82
C LEU A 172 3.70 -17.80 -0.17
N HIS A 173 4.80 -18.08 -0.86
CA HIS A 173 6.12 -17.76 -0.33
C HIS A 173 6.37 -16.25 -0.20
N ALA A 174 5.83 -15.44 -1.12
CA ALA A 174 5.88 -14.00 -0.98
C ALA A 174 5.14 -13.52 0.27
N ALA A 175 3.96 -14.06 0.58
CA ALA A 175 3.25 -13.78 1.82
C ALA A 175 4.08 -14.15 3.07
N GLU A 176 4.77 -15.30 3.04
CA GLU A 176 5.69 -15.70 4.11
C GLU A 176 6.87 -14.72 4.26
N MET A 177 7.47 -14.28 3.15
CA MET A 177 8.55 -13.28 3.17
C MET A 177 8.07 -11.94 3.74
N LEU A 178 6.86 -11.49 3.37
CA LEU A 178 6.26 -10.27 3.90
C LEU A 178 6.05 -10.35 5.41
N ILE A 179 5.53 -11.49 5.91
CA ILE A 179 5.38 -11.75 7.34
C ILE A 179 6.73 -11.70 8.06
N SER A 180 7.78 -12.27 7.48
CA SER A 180 9.14 -12.21 8.03
C SER A 180 9.67 -10.77 8.12
N ILE A 181 9.54 -9.97 7.06
CA ILE A 181 9.95 -8.54 7.05
C ILE A 181 9.19 -7.76 8.13
N ILE A 182 7.87 -7.98 8.24
CA ILE A 182 7.05 -7.33 9.27
C ILE A 182 7.50 -7.74 10.67
N ALA A 183 7.77 -9.04 10.90
CA ALA A 183 8.28 -9.53 12.18
C ALA A 183 9.64 -8.90 12.55
N GLU A 184 10.53 -8.69 11.58
CA GLU A 184 11.82 -8.01 11.78
C GLU A 184 11.64 -6.55 12.20
N TYR A 185 10.72 -5.80 11.57
CA TYR A 185 10.41 -4.43 11.99
C TYR A 185 9.76 -4.37 13.37
N ARG A 186 8.86 -5.31 13.69
CA ARG A 186 8.24 -5.40 15.02
C ARG A 186 9.26 -5.72 16.11
N ALA A 187 10.25 -6.57 15.81
CA ALA A 187 11.35 -6.85 16.74
C ALA A 187 12.20 -5.61 17.04
N GLN A 188 12.22 -4.63 16.12
CA GLN A 188 12.83 -3.31 16.31
C GLN A 188 11.92 -2.31 17.05
N GLY A 189 10.70 -2.72 17.42
CA GLY A 189 9.71 -1.88 18.11
C GLY A 189 8.92 -0.95 17.18
N LEU A 190 8.89 -1.23 15.87
CA LEU A 190 8.14 -0.43 14.90
C LEU A 190 6.76 -1.02 14.68
N HIS A 191 5.77 -0.13 14.56
CA HIS A 191 4.47 -0.46 13.97
C HIS A 191 4.58 -0.44 12.43
N VAL A 192 3.84 -1.32 11.78
CA VAL A 192 4.00 -1.63 10.36
C VAL A 192 2.67 -1.58 9.63
N VAL A 193 2.66 -0.95 8.46
CA VAL A 193 1.54 -0.98 7.52
C VAL A 193 2.04 -1.60 6.21
N LEU A 194 1.33 -2.60 5.73
CA LEU A 194 1.54 -3.22 4.42
C LEU A 194 0.30 -2.98 3.56
N ALA A 195 0.48 -2.51 2.34
CA ALA A 195 -0.60 -2.36 1.39
C ALA A 195 -0.18 -2.84 0.01
N GLY A 196 -1.12 -3.36 -0.77
CA GLY A 196 -0.81 -3.76 -2.13
C GLY A 196 -1.88 -4.61 -2.81
N ASP A 197 -1.53 -5.02 -4.01
CA ASP A 197 -2.26 -6.00 -4.82
C ASP A 197 -1.65 -7.39 -4.57
N PHE A 198 -2.45 -8.28 -4.00
CA PHE A 198 -2.00 -9.62 -3.61
C PHE A 198 -2.28 -10.67 -4.68
N ASN A 199 -3.02 -10.35 -5.74
CA ASN A 199 -3.50 -11.34 -6.72
C ASN A 199 -4.05 -12.62 -6.06
N SER A 200 -4.67 -12.46 -4.88
CA SER A 200 -5.07 -13.57 -4.03
C SER A 200 -6.34 -13.19 -3.29
N GLU A 201 -7.45 -13.79 -3.69
CA GLU A 201 -8.74 -13.65 -3.03
C GLU A 201 -8.71 -14.13 -1.57
N PRO A 202 -9.71 -13.77 -0.74
CA PRO A 202 -9.77 -14.23 0.64
C PRO A 202 -9.76 -15.76 0.83
N THR A 203 -10.13 -16.50 -0.22
CA THR A 203 -10.15 -17.97 -0.28
C THR A 203 -8.83 -18.56 -0.76
N GLN A 204 -7.86 -17.75 -1.19
CA GLN A 204 -6.61 -18.18 -1.79
C GLN A 204 -5.43 -18.09 -0.81
N GLU A 205 -4.31 -18.68 -1.20
CA GLU A 205 -3.17 -19.05 -0.38
C GLU A 205 -2.47 -17.85 0.28
N ALA A 206 -2.17 -16.78 -0.46
CA ALA A 206 -1.45 -15.64 0.10
C ALA A 206 -2.31 -14.90 1.12
N TYR A 207 -3.57 -14.59 0.79
CA TYR A 207 -4.46 -13.97 1.77
C TYR A 207 -4.63 -14.85 3.01
N ARG A 208 -4.94 -16.14 2.85
CA ARG A 208 -5.10 -17.06 3.98
C ARG A 208 -3.85 -17.13 4.86
N ARG A 209 -2.66 -17.06 4.25
CA ARG A 209 -1.40 -17.02 4.99
C ARG A 209 -1.23 -15.72 5.78
N MET A 210 -1.52 -14.56 5.18
CA MET A 210 -1.47 -13.26 5.86
C MET A 210 -2.51 -13.17 6.98
N ALA A 211 -3.72 -13.68 6.76
CA ALA A 211 -4.82 -13.63 7.74
C ALA A 211 -4.76 -14.75 8.80
N ALA A 212 -3.77 -15.64 8.74
CA ALA A 212 -3.59 -16.69 9.75
C ALA A 212 -3.31 -16.07 11.13
N SER A 213 -3.83 -16.68 12.20
CA SER A 213 -3.69 -16.15 13.57
C SER A 213 -2.25 -16.05 14.07
N ASP A 214 -1.31 -16.71 13.41
CA ASP A 214 0.12 -16.72 13.74
C ASP A 214 0.97 -15.77 12.87
N SER A 215 0.36 -15.09 11.89
CA SER A 215 1.07 -14.19 10.98
C SER A 215 1.58 -12.93 11.69
N GLY A 216 0.93 -12.55 12.81
CA GLY A 216 1.23 -11.31 13.51
C GLY A 216 0.81 -10.06 12.74
N VAL A 217 -0.11 -10.20 11.78
CA VAL A 217 -0.74 -9.09 11.06
C VAL A 217 -2.25 -9.27 11.02
N VAL A 218 -2.96 -8.21 10.68
CA VAL A 218 -4.41 -8.24 10.52
C VAL A 218 -4.85 -7.40 9.32
N ASP A 219 -5.83 -7.91 8.58
CA ASP A 219 -6.52 -7.17 7.53
C ASP A 219 -7.35 -6.04 8.17
N VAL A 220 -7.07 -4.79 7.80
CA VAL A 220 -7.76 -3.63 8.38
C VAL A 220 -9.26 -3.66 8.11
N ARG A 221 -9.69 -4.27 6.99
CA ARG A 221 -11.10 -4.42 6.63
C ARG A 221 -11.88 -5.19 7.70
N SER A 222 -11.23 -6.16 8.35
CA SER A 222 -11.83 -6.96 9.44
C SER A 222 -11.93 -6.23 10.78
N ARG A 223 -11.24 -5.08 10.93
CA ARG A 223 -11.14 -4.32 12.19
C ARG A 223 -11.87 -2.98 12.20
N VAL A 224 -12.63 -2.67 11.15
CA VAL A 224 -13.35 -1.40 11.05
C VAL A 224 -14.36 -1.27 12.18
N THR A 225 -14.25 -0.19 12.95
CA THR A 225 -15.16 0.09 14.06
C THR A 225 -16.31 1.01 13.64
N GLY A 226 -17.48 0.83 14.25
CA GLY A 226 -18.60 1.76 14.12
C GLY A 226 -19.25 1.84 12.72
N GLY A 227 -19.07 0.82 11.88
CA GLY A 227 -19.73 0.74 10.56
C GLY A 227 -19.25 1.76 9.53
N ARG A 228 -18.08 2.36 9.74
CA ARG A 228 -17.48 3.36 8.83
C ARG A 228 -16.83 2.71 7.61
N VAL A 229 -17.63 1.96 6.87
CA VAL A 229 -17.28 1.32 5.60
C VAL A 229 -18.00 2.07 4.48
N TYR A 230 -17.28 2.47 3.43
CA TYR A 230 -17.83 3.22 2.30
C TYR A 230 -17.42 2.62 0.95
N GLY A 231 -18.28 2.82 -0.06
CA GLY A 231 -17.97 2.46 -1.45
C GLY A 231 -18.24 1.00 -1.78
N GLU A 232 -17.41 0.44 -2.65
CA GLU A 232 -17.64 -0.85 -3.30
C GLU A 232 -17.16 -2.05 -2.44
N ASN A 233 -17.52 -3.27 -2.85
CA ASN A 233 -17.02 -4.48 -2.19
C ASN A 233 -15.74 -5.03 -2.83
N ASN A 234 -15.73 -5.13 -4.15
CA ASN A 234 -14.66 -5.74 -4.95
C ASN A 234 -13.61 -4.70 -5.29
N THR A 235 -12.35 -5.09 -5.31
CA THR A 235 -11.23 -4.19 -5.61
C THR A 235 -10.77 -4.33 -7.05
N TYR A 236 -10.84 -5.51 -7.65
CA TYR A 236 -10.60 -5.72 -9.08
C TYR A 236 -11.91 -5.74 -9.88
N THR A 237 -11.87 -5.16 -11.08
CA THR A 237 -13.03 -4.98 -11.96
C THR A 237 -12.77 -5.34 -13.42
N GLY A 238 -11.51 -5.47 -13.83
CA GLY A 238 -11.15 -5.79 -15.21
C GLY A 238 -11.72 -4.81 -16.24
N PHE A 239 -11.78 -3.52 -15.91
CA PHE A 239 -12.40 -2.48 -16.76
C PHE A 239 -13.88 -2.77 -17.13
N GLY A 240 -14.56 -3.64 -16.40
CA GLY A 240 -15.93 -4.11 -16.68
C GLY A 240 -16.07 -5.00 -17.92
N HIS A 241 -14.95 -5.42 -18.52
CA HIS A 241 -14.92 -6.16 -19.79
C HIS A 241 -13.93 -7.33 -19.81
N ASP A 242 -13.14 -7.51 -18.75
CA ASP A 242 -12.33 -8.70 -18.56
C ASP A 242 -13.22 -9.94 -18.35
N LYS A 243 -12.66 -11.11 -18.64
CA LYS A 243 -13.32 -12.41 -18.47
C LYS A 243 -13.30 -12.87 -17.03
N ASP A 244 -12.29 -12.45 -16.28
CA ASP A 244 -12.18 -12.78 -14.88
C ASP A 244 -13.24 -12.02 -14.06
N PRO A 245 -13.85 -12.67 -13.07
CA PRO A 245 -14.87 -12.04 -12.25
C PRO A 245 -14.27 -10.91 -11.42
N GLU A 246 -15.08 -9.90 -11.09
CA GLU A 246 -14.70 -8.94 -10.07
C GLU A 246 -14.38 -9.66 -8.75
N SER A 247 -13.31 -9.24 -8.08
CA SER A 247 -12.78 -9.94 -6.91
C SER A 247 -12.19 -8.96 -5.88
N VAL A 248 -11.84 -9.47 -4.71
CA VAL A 248 -11.14 -8.70 -3.67
C VAL A 248 -9.71 -9.20 -3.60
N ILE A 249 -8.78 -8.45 -4.17
CA ILE A 249 -7.35 -8.83 -4.22
C ILE A 249 -6.41 -7.71 -3.75
N ASP A 250 -6.94 -6.52 -3.47
CA ASP A 250 -6.18 -5.39 -2.94
C ASP A 250 -6.47 -5.24 -1.45
N PHE A 251 -5.42 -5.22 -0.62
CA PHE A 251 -5.56 -5.25 0.83
C PHE A 251 -4.64 -4.24 1.52
N ILE A 252 -5.04 -3.86 2.72
CA ILE A 252 -4.22 -3.14 3.68
C ILE A 252 -4.15 -3.99 4.93
N PHE A 253 -2.94 -4.35 5.34
CA PHE A 253 -2.62 -5.04 6.58
C PHE A 253 -1.88 -4.11 7.52
N VAL A 254 -2.12 -4.28 8.81
CA VAL A 254 -1.29 -3.68 9.87
C VAL A 254 -0.70 -4.78 10.72
N ASP A 255 0.43 -4.52 11.37
CA ASP A 255 0.90 -5.44 12.40
C ASP A 255 -0.14 -5.57 13.52
N ASP A 256 -0.24 -6.78 14.06
CA ASP A 256 -1.12 -7.10 15.17
C ASP A 256 -0.29 -7.35 16.43
N GLU A 257 -0.93 -7.43 17.60
CA GLU A 257 -0.22 -7.77 18.82
C GLU A 257 0.57 -9.07 18.66
N ALA A 258 1.75 -9.12 19.28
CA ALA A 258 2.56 -10.32 19.27
C ALA A 258 1.82 -11.44 20.04
N PRO A 259 1.95 -12.72 19.63
CA PRO A 259 1.45 -13.81 20.46
C PRO A 259 2.00 -13.66 21.88
N ALA A 260 1.22 -14.09 22.88
CA ALA A 260 1.37 -13.86 24.33
C ALA A 260 2.77 -14.10 24.97
N ASN A 261 3.79 -14.51 24.20
CA ASN A 261 5.15 -14.82 24.62
C ASN A 261 6.25 -13.93 24.00
N ALA A 262 5.92 -12.87 23.25
CA ALA A 262 6.94 -12.00 22.64
C ALA A 262 7.37 -10.85 23.56
N THR A 263 8.67 -10.77 23.83
CA THR A 263 9.37 -9.68 24.53
C THR A 263 9.50 -8.40 23.67
N ALA A 264 8.46 -8.04 22.92
CA ALA A 264 8.51 -6.91 22.00
C ALA A 264 8.59 -5.59 22.79
N LYS A 265 9.66 -4.81 22.55
CA LYS A 265 9.86 -3.45 23.07
C LYS A 265 8.99 -2.42 22.32
N GLY A 266 7.70 -2.73 22.11
CA GLY A 266 6.77 -1.78 21.54
C GLY A 266 6.45 -0.66 22.53
N ASP A 267 6.02 0.49 22.03
CA ASP A 267 5.57 1.62 22.87
C ASP A 267 4.18 1.39 23.50
N GLY A 268 3.59 0.20 23.32
CA GLY A 268 2.29 -0.20 23.87
C GLY A 268 1.08 0.37 23.12
N ARG A 269 1.29 1.18 22.08
CA ARG A 269 0.20 1.71 21.26
C ARG A 269 -0.41 0.63 20.38
N LYS A 270 -1.67 0.82 19.99
CA LYS A 270 -2.42 -0.14 19.17
C LYS A 270 -3.07 0.56 17.98
N TRP A 271 -3.21 -0.21 16.91
CA TRP A 271 -3.99 0.22 15.75
C TRP A 271 -5.48 0.18 16.04
N LYS A 272 -6.15 1.27 15.68
CA LYS A 272 -7.59 1.36 15.54
C LYS A 272 -7.91 1.75 14.10
N VAL A 273 -8.85 1.02 13.50
CA VAL A 273 -9.34 1.31 12.14
C VAL A 273 -10.58 2.19 12.26
N ASN A 274 -10.40 3.48 11.96
CA ASN A 274 -11.42 4.51 12.06
C ASN A 274 -12.31 4.60 10.82
N GLY A 275 -11.87 4.08 9.69
CA GLY A 275 -12.64 4.03 8.45
C GLY A 275 -11.99 3.15 7.40
N TYR A 276 -12.80 2.61 6.49
CA TYR A 276 -12.36 1.82 5.35
C TYR A 276 -13.23 2.15 4.14
N ALA A 277 -12.64 2.29 2.97
CA ALA A 277 -13.37 2.52 1.75
C ALA A 277 -12.75 1.79 0.55
N VAL A 278 -13.60 1.39 -0.39
CA VAL A 278 -13.18 0.96 -1.73
C VAL A 278 -13.79 1.95 -2.73
N MET A 279 -12.94 2.75 -3.35
CA MET A 279 -13.37 3.87 -4.17
C MET A 279 -13.86 3.40 -5.55
N PRO A 280 -14.87 4.04 -6.16
CA PRO A 280 -15.20 3.75 -7.54
C PRO A 280 -14.00 4.08 -8.44
N ASN A 281 -13.73 3.21 -9.42
CA ASN A 281 -12.68 3.37 -10.41
C ASN A 281 -13.20 3.83 -11.78
N LYS A 282 -14.47 4.23 -11.85
CA LYS A 282 -15.09 4.77 -13.07
C LYS A 282 -15.66 6.15 -12.80
N PHE A 283 -15.26 7.12 -13.62
CA PHE A 283 -15.88 8.43 -13.66
C PHE A 283 -17.14 8.35 -14.50
N ALA A 284 -18.31 8.45 -13.85
CA ALA A 284 -19.59 8.13 -14.46
C ALA A 284 -20.02 9.13 -15.57
N ASP A 285 -19.62 10.38 -15.45
CA ASP A 285 -19.93 11.48 -16.38
C ASP A 285 -19.17 11.35 -17.70
N VAL A 286 -17.90 10.94 -17.66
CA VAL A 286 -17.06 10.74 -18.85
C VAL A 286 -17.02 9.28 -19.31
N GLY A 287 -17.46 8.35 -18.47
CA GLY A 287 -17.46 6.91 -18.77
C GLY A 287 -16.09 6.23 -18.72
N VAL A 288 -15.04 6.92 -18.25
CA VAL A 288 -13.66 6.43 -18.21
C VAL A 288 -13.40 5.66 -16.93
N PHE A 289 -12.82 4.46 -17.08
CA PHE A 289 -12.19 3.74 -15.98
C PHE A 289 -10.75 4.23 -15.80
N ILE A 290 -10.36 4.60 -14.57
CA ILE A 290 -9.01 5.07 -14.27
C ILE A 290 -7.99 3.94 -14.10
N SER A 291 -8.48 2.75 -13.75
CA SER A 291 -7.74 1.50 -13.58
C SER A 291 -8.75 0.35 -13.60
N ASP A 292 -8.30 -0.87 -13.88
CA ASP A 292 -9.04 -2.10 -13.64
C ASP A 292 -9.21 -2.39 -12.15
N HIS A 293 -8.44 -1.72 -11.29
CA HIS A 293 -8.58 -1.78 -9.84
C HIS A 293 -9.23 -0.52 -9.24
N ARG A 294 -9.85 -0.71 -8.08
CA ARG A 294 -10.42 0.31 -7.21
C ARG A 294 -9.43 0.60 -6.10
N ALA A 295 -9.24 1.89 -5.79
CA ALA A 295 -8.39 2.29 -4.67
C ALA A 295 -9.01 1.82 -3.34
N VAL A 296 -8.20 1.19 -2.49
CA VAL A 296 -8.56 0.82 -1.13
C VAL A 296 -8.01 1.87 -0.17
N VAL A 297 -8.85 2.42 0.69
CA VAL A 297 -8.50 3.49 1.61
C VAL A 297 -8.77 3.05 3.04
N ALA A 298 -7.83 3.29 3.95
CA ALA A 298 -8.00 3.08 5.38
C ALA A 298 -7.58 4.31 6.17
N ASP A 299 -8.44 4.74 7.08
CA ASP A 299 -8.14 5.76 8.08
C ASP A 299 -7.76 5.05 9.38
N LEU A 300 -6.48 5.17 9.75
CA LEU A 300 -5.87 4.48 10.89
C LEU A 300 -5.55 5.45 12.02
N GLU A 301 -5.60 4.95 13.25
CA GLU A 301 -5.16 5.65 14.44
C GLU A 301 -4.24 4.72 15.24
N LEU A 302 -3.08 5.25 15.63
CA LEU A 302 -2.13 4.58 16.51
C LEU A 302 -2.12 5.29 17.87
N SER A 303 -2.66 4.64 18.89
CA SER A 303 -2.90 5.20 20.23
C SER A 303 -2.59 4.23 21.36
#